data_AF-A0A353PW01-F1
#
_entry.id   AF-A0A353PW01-F1
#
_cell.length_a   1.000
_cell.length_b   1.000
_cell.length_c   1.000
_cell.angle_alpha   90.00
_cell.angle_beta   90.00
_cell.angle_gamma   90.00
#
_symmetry.space_group_name_H-M   'P 1'
#
loop_
_entity.id
_entity.type
_entity.pdbx_description
1 polymer ?
#
loop_
_entity_poly.entity_id
_entity_poly.type
_entity_poly.pdbx_seq_one_letter_code
_entity_poly.pdbx_strand_id
1 'polypeptide(L)'
;MIRKEIQDTELLAHLSSIFKNEMTGFVMADGLYRGALFNATDLVNQMAVQWNHGPLETMILAQAYIAAALLIPSMKGKEQLQLRYDTEGPAAGFCVEADSTGYVRGYILQDQIPIEKPLESWDLSPF
;
A
#
# COMPACT_ATOMS: atom_id res chain seq x y z
N MET A 1 -1.73 8.53 -14.54
CA MET A 1 -2.26 7.15 -14.48
C MET A 1 -3.77 7.25 -14.40
N ILE A 2 -4.50 6.50 -15.23
CA ILE A 2 -5.96 6.52 -15.21
C ILE A 2 -6.41 5.61 -14.06
N ARG A 3 -7.10 6.18 -13.07
CA ARG A 3 -7.62 5.46 -11.90
C ARG A 3 -8.74 4.52 -12.36
N LYS A 4 -8.62 3.23 -12.07
CA LYS A 4 -9.71 2.27 -12.26
C LYS A 4 -10.74 2.43 -11.16
N GLU A 5 -12.03 2.36 -11.50
CA GLU A 5 -13.10 2.42 -10.50
C GLU A 5 -13.29 1.06 -9.82
N ILE A 6 -13.56 1.09 -8.51
CA ILE A 6 -13.96 -0.10 -7.76
C ILE A 6 -15.41 -0.41 -8.14
N GLN A 7 -15.65 -1.58 -8.72
CA GLN A 7 -16.98 -2.00 -9.18
C GLN A 7 -17.77 -2.80 -8.13
N ASP A 8 -17.08 -3.36 -7.13
CA ASP A 8 -17.68 -4.16 -6.07
C ASP A 8 -18.53 -3.28 -5.14
N THR A 9 -19.85 -3.50 -5.17
CA THR A 9 -20.82 -2.73 -4.39
C THR A 9 -20.74 -3.00 -2.89
N GLU A 10 -20.39 -4.22 -2.47
CA GLU A 10 -20.26 -4.55 -1.05
C GLU A 10 -19.01 -3.87 -0.47
N LEU A 11 -17.90 -3.90 -1.22
CA LEU A 11 -16.68 -3.20 -0.85
C LEU A 11 -16.92 -1.69 -0.76
N LEU A 12 -17.60 -1.09 -1.73
CA LEU A 12 -17.94 0.33 -1.70
C LEU A 12 -18.80 0.68 -0.47
N ALA A 13 -19.80 -0.15 -0.14
CA ALA A 13 -20.62 0.05 1.04
C ALA A 13 -19.78 -0.04 2.33
N HIS A 14 -18.84 -0.98 2.40
CA HIS A 14 -17.92 -1.11 3.53
C HIS A 14 -16.97 0.10 3.63
N LEU A 15 -16.35 0.53 2.54
CA LEU A 15 -15.47 1.70 2.51
C LEU A 15 -16.20 2.98 2.93
N SER A 16 -17.51 3.08 2.65
CA SER A 16 -18.33 4.21 3.08
C SER A 16 -18.69 4.19 4.59
N SER A 17 -18.63 3.02 5.24
CA SER A 17 -19.00 2.86 6.65
C SER A 17 -17.82 3.02 7.61
N ILE A 18 -16.60 2.86 7.11
CA ILE A 18 -15.36 3.01 7.90
C ILE A 18 -14.89 4.46 7.95
N PHE A 19 -13.92 4.73 8.84
CA PHE A 19 -13.27 6.03 8.91
C PHE A 19 -12.57 6.37 7.58
N LYS A 20 -12.47 7.67 7.27
CA LYS A 20 -11.85 8.14 6.03
C LYS A 20 -10.38 7.76 5.95
N ASN A 21 -9.87 7.71 4.73
CA ASN A 21 -8.46 7.53 4.46
C ASN A 21 -7.71 8.83 4.76
N GLU A 22 -7.16 8.91 5.97
CA GLU A 22 -6.47 10.09 6.48
C GLU A 22 -5.23 9.69 7.29
N MET A 23 -4.24 10.57 7.28
CA MET A 23 -3.01 10.47 8.04
C MET A 23 -3.06 11.44 9.22
N THR A 24 -2.87 10.92 10.43
CA THR A 24 -2.82 11.70 11.66
C THR A 24 -1.40 11.68 12.22
N GLY A 25 -0.69 12.80 12.10
CA GLY A 25 0.58 13.01 12.79
C GLY A 25 0.36 13.38 14.26
N PHE A 26 1.20 12.87 15.16
CA PHE A 26 1.11 13.17 16.59
C PHE A 26 2.49 13.35 17.23
N VAL A 27 2.51 14.02 18.37
CA VAL A 27 3.69 14.23 19.22
C VAL A 27 3.31 13.85 20.65
N MET A 28 4.19 13.14 21.35
CA MET A 28 3.94 12.68 22.73
C MET A 28 5.20 12.78 23.59
N ALA A 29 5.02 12.59 24.90
CA ALA A 29 6.06 12.71 25.93
C ALA A 29 6.85 14.03 25.81
N ASP A 30 6.14 15.16 25.89
CA ASP A 30 6.73 16.51 25.84
C ASP A 30 7.66 16.77 24.64
N GLY A 31 7.37 16.13 23.50
CA GLY A 31 8.13 16.32 22.27
C GLY A 31 9.19 15.26 21.97
N LEU A 32 9.38 14.29 22.85
CA LEU A 32 10.39 13.23 22.67
C LEU A 32 10.04 12.25 21.56
N TYR A 33 8.75 12.02 21.31
CA TYR A 33 8.30 11.12 20.25
C TYR A 33 7.41 11.84 19.26
N ARG A 34 7.63 11.55 18.00
CA ARG A 34 6.75 11.91 16.89
C ARG A 34 6.32 10.64 16.20
N GLY A 35 5.05 10.58 15.81
CA GLY A 35 4.50 9.43 15.12
C GLY A 35 3.45 9.84 14.11
N ALA A 36 3.01 8.86 13.33
CA ALA A 36 1.95 9.00 12.36
C ALA A 36 1.06 7.75 12.40
N LEU A 37 -0.25 7.96 12.31
CA LEU A 37 -1.27 6.92 12.18
C LEU A 37 -1.93 7.08 10.82
N PHE A 38 -2.03 6.00 10.06
CA PHE A 38 -2.61 6.03 8.72
C PHE A 38 -3.72 5.01 8.57
N ASN A 39 -4.90 5.46 8.14
CA ASN A 39 -5.96 4.55 7.72
C ASN A 39 -5.87 4.28 6.22
N ALA A 40 -5.23 3.17 5.85
CA ALA A 40 -4.89 2.86 4.46
C ALA A 40 -5.94 2.00 3.72
N THR A 41 -7.07 1.66 4.32
CA THR A 41 -8.00 0.65 3.77
C THR A 41 -8.46 0.99 2.35
N ASP A 42 -8.88 2.22 2.10
CA ASP A 42 -9.27 2.66 0.74
C ASP A 42 -8.07 2.68 -0.22
N LEU A 43 -6.89 3.12 0.23
CA LEU A 43 -5.67 3.17 -0.59
C LEU A 43 -5.30 1.76 -1.09
N VAL A 44 -5.31 0.78 -0.19
CA VAL A 44 -4.96 -0.61 -0.48
C VAL A 44 -5.95 -1.25 -1.43
N ASN A 45 -7.26 -1.08 -1.19
CA ASN A 45 -8.29 -1.65 -2.07
C ASN A 45 -8.27 -1.00 -3.46
N GLN A 46 -8.08 0.31 -3.51
CA GLN A 46 -7.93 1.03 -4.78
C GLN A 46 -6.70 0.57 -5.55
N MET A 47 -5.58 0.34 -4.87
CA MET A 47 -4.35 -0.20 -5.46
C MET A 47 -4.57 -1.62 -6.01
N ALA A 48 -5.24 -2.50 -5.25
CA ALA A 48 -5.51 -3.87 -5.68
C ALA A 48 -6.36 -3.90 -6.97
N VAL A 49 -7.43 -3.10 -7.04
CA VAL A 49 -8.28 -2.98 -8.23
C VAL A 49 -7.51 -2.38 -9.41
N GLN A 50 -6.63 -1.41 -9.13
CA GLN A 50 -5.84 -0.76 -10.16
C GLN A 50 -4.95 -1.76 -10.94
N TRP A 51 -4.37 -2.73 -10.24
CA TRP A 51 -3.49 -3.74 -10.83
C TRP A 51 -4.16 -5.10 -11.07
N ASN A 52 -5.41 -5.29 -10.66
CA ASN A 52 -6.09 -6.58 -10.70
C ASN A 52 -5.30 -7.66 -9.93
N HIS A 53 -4.84 -7.30 -8.75
CA HIS A 53 -3.99 -8.14 -7.90
C HIS A 53 -4.80 -9.13 -7.08
N GLY A 54 -4.22 -10.32 -6.88
CA GLY A 54 -4.70 -11.29 -5.91
C GLY A 54 -4.33 -10.90 -4.47
N PRO A 55 -4.65 -11.76 -3.50
CA PRO A 55 -4.41 -11.48 -2.09
C PRO A 55 -2.92 -11.36 -1.72
N LEU A 56 -2.03 -12.13 -2.36
CA LEU A 56 -0.60 -12.11 -2.04
C LEU A 56 0.08 -10.84 -2.56
N GLU A 57 -0.17 -10.49 -3.81
CA GLU A 57 0.35 -9.28 -4.44
C GLU A 57 -0.18 -8.04 -3.74
N THR A 58 -1.48 -8.06 -3.39
CA THR A 58 -2.10 -6.99 -2.60
C THR A 58 -1.40 -6.86 -1.25
N MET A 59 -1.13 -7.96 -0.53
CA MET A 59 -0.44 -7.90 0.77
C MET A 59 0.95 -7.26 0.64
N ILE A 60 1.76 -7.71 -0.31
CA ILE A 60 3.13 -7.22 -0.51
C ILE A 60 3.12 -5.73 -0.86
N LEU A 61 2.35 -5.36 -1.88
CA LEU A 61 2.34 -3.99 -2.38
C LEU A 61 1.67 -3.04 -1.39
N ALA A 62 0.65 -3.49 -0.65
CA ALA A 62 0.01 -2.71 0.39
C ALA A 62 0.98 -2.32 1.51
N GLN A 63 1.80 -3.27 1.98
CA GLN A 63 2.81 -2.99 3.00
C GLN A 63 3.80 -1.92 2.51
N ALA A 64 4.25 -2.02 1.26
CA ALA A 64 5.14 -1.04 0.65
C ALA A 64 4.48 0.34 0.48
N TYR A 65 3.21 0.39 0.06
CA TYR A 65 2.42 1.62 -0.04
C TYR A 65 2.26 2.30 1.32
N ILE A 66 1.92 1.54 2.36
CA ILE A 66 1.75 2.06 3.72
C ILE A 66 3.08 2.56 4.26
N ALA A 67 4.17 1.82 4.04
CA ALA A 67 5.51 2.25 4.44
C ALA A 67 5.91 3.57 3.76
N ALA A 68 5.70 3.70 2.45
CA ALA A 68 5.96 4.94 1.73
C ALA A 68 5.08 6.10 2.23
N ALA A 69 3.80 5.84 2.47
CA ALA A 69 2.84 6.83 2.97
C ALA A 69 3.23 7.35 4.37
N LEU A 70 3.66 6.47 5.27
CA LEU A 70 4.07 6.84 6.63
C LEU A 70 5.35 7.68 6.68
N LEU A 71 6.13 7.74 5.59
CA LEU A 71 7.31 8.60 5.48
C LEU A 71 6.97 10.01 4.98
N ILE A 72 5.80 10.22 4.38
CA ILE A 72 5.36 11.53 3.86
C ILE A 72 5.40 12.63 4.93
N PRO A 73 4.94 12.42 6.18
CA PRO A 73 5.02 13.45 7.23
C PRO A 73 6.44 13.89 7.58
N SER A 74 7.47 13.12 7.22
CA SER A 74 8.87 13.48 7.46
C SER A 74 9.45 14.38 6.36
N MET A 75 8.78 14.45 5.20
CA MET A 75 9.24 15.19 4.03
C MET A 75 9.13 16.71 4.22
N LYS A 76 10.06 17.46 3.63
CA LYS A 76 10.08 18.93 3.68
C LYS A 76 10.04 19.53 2.29
N GLY A 77 9.08 20.42 2.05
CA GLY A 77 8.95 21.10 0.76
C GLY A 77 8.45 20.15 -0.34
N LYS A 78 9.13 20.14 -1.50
CA LYS A 78 8.75 19.32 -2.67
C LYS A 78 9.68 18.13 -2.81
N GLU A 79 9.52 17.17 -1.90
CA GLU A 79 10.32 15.95 -1.89
C GLU A 79 9.52 14.77 -2.47
N GLN A 80 10.27 13.83 -3.02
CA GLN A 80 9.76 12.54 -3.50
C GLN A 80 10.66 11.44 -2.95
N LEU A 81 10.06 10.33 -2.56
CA LEU A 81 10.71 9.11 -2.13
C LEU A 81 10.37 7.99 -3.10
N GLN A 82 11.34 7.11 -3.34
CA GLN A 82 11.12 5.82 -3.97
C GLN A 82 11.60 4.71 -3.03
N LEU A 83 10.72 3.76 -2.75
CA LEU A 83 11.02 2.50 -2.10
C LEU A 83 11.09 1.41 -3.17
N ARG A 84 12.30 0.90 -3.41
CA ARG A 84 12.53 -0.21 -4.31
C ARG A 84 13.15 -1.37 -3.54
N TYR A 85 12.60 -2.55 -3.78
CA TYR A 85 13.08 -3.79 -3.21
C TYR A 85 13.08 -4.84 -4.32
N ASP A 86 14.22 -5.48 -4.57
CA ASP A 86 14.39 -6.50 -5.60
C ASP A 86 14.78 -7.82 -4.93
N THR A 87 14.17 -8.93 -5.34
CA THR A 87 14.45 -10.27 -4.82
C THR A 87 14.38 -11.32 -5.91
N GLU A 88 14.93 -12.50 -5.64
CA GLU A 88 14.76 -13.70 -6.49
C GLU A 88 13.51 -14.51 -6.12
N GLY A 89 12.60 -13.95 -5.32
CA GLY A 89 11.35 -14.59 -4.91
C GLY A 89 10.23 -14.44 -5.95
N PRO A 90 9.04 -15.00 -5.67
CA PRO A 90 7.93 -15.07 -6.65
C PRO A 90 7.40 -13.72 -7.10
N ALA A 91 7.49 -12.70 -6.23
CA ALA A 91 7.10 -11.34 -6.54
C ALA A 91 8.16 -10.56 -7.35
N ALA A 92 9.39 -11.09 -7.45
CA ALA A 92 10.61 -10.42 -7.92
C ALA A 92 10.98 -9.10 -7.19
N GLY A 93 10.07 -8.52 -6.42
CA GLY A 93 10.23 -7.24 -5.74
C GLY A 93 9.07 -6.28 -5.96
N PHE A 94 9.26 -5.01 -5.59
CA PHE A 94 8.32 -3.93 -5.85
C PHE A 94 9.05 -2.59 -6.04
N CYS A 95 8.34 -1.63 -6.64
CA CYS A 95 8.73 -0.24 -6.70
C CYS A 95 7.54 0.65 -6.33
N VAL A 96 7.69 1.43 -5.25
CA VAL A 96 6.67 2.36 -4.76
C VAL A 96 7.27 3.74 -4.63
N GLU A 97 6.54 4.75 -5.09
CA GLU A 97 6.90 6.15 -4.98
C GLU A 97 5.84 6.89 -4.17
N ALA A 98 6.31 7.80 -3.32
CA ALA A 98 5.47 8.73 -2.60
C ALA A 98 6.04 10.15 -2.72
N ASP A 99 5.18 11.16 -2.77
CA ASP A 99 5.61 12.56 -2.73
C ASP A 99 5.02 13.31 -1.54
N SER A 100 5.54 14.51 -1.28
CA SER A 100 5.12 15.35 -0.18
C SER A 100 3.68 15.87 -0.29
N THR A 101 2.98 15.63 -1.41
CA THR A 101 1.56 15.98 -1.57
C THR A 101 0.61 14.92 -1.02
N GLY A 102 1.13 13.76 -0.62
CA GLY A 102 0.30 12.62 -0.22
C GLY A 102 0.04 11.62 -1.34
N TYR A 103 0.61 11.84 -2.53
CA TYR A 103 0.40 10.93 -3.65
C TYR A 103 1.30 9.70 -3.50
N VAL A 104 0.71 8.51 -3.63
CA VAL A 104 1.41 7.22 -3.57
C VAL A 104 1.05 6.39 -4.80
N ARG A 105 2.06 5.84 -5.45
CA ARG A 105 1.90 4.92 -6.59
C ARG A 105 3.00 3.88 -6.58
N GLY A 106 2.82 2.81 -7.34
CA GLY A 106 3.80 1.74 -7.39
C GLY A 106 3.24 0.48 -8.01
N TYR A 107 4.13 -0.47 -8.23
CA TYR A 107 3.86 -1.74 -8.89
C TYR A 107 4.74 -2.83 -8.29
N ILE A 108 4.28 -4.07 -8.42
CA ILE A 108 5.08 -5.27 -8.13
C ILE A 108 5.89 -5.64 -9.38
N LEU A 109 7.08 -6.19 -9.24
CA LEU A 109 7.95 -6.47 -10.38
C LEU A 109 7.49 -7.71 -11.18
N GLN A 110 6.87 -8.68 -10.51
CA GLN A 110 6.16 -9.81 -11.11
C GLN A 110 4.66 -9.71 -10.79
N ASP A 111 3.85 -9.44 -11.82
CA ASP A 111 2.47 -8.92 -11.65
C ASP A 111 1.44 -9.93 -11.13
N GLN A 112 1.68 -11.23 -11.33
CA GLN A 112 0.78 -12.30 -10.88
C GLN A 112 1.61 -13.46 -10.34
N ILE A 113 1.32 -13.84 -9.10
CA ILE A 113 1.87 -14.99 -8.40
C ILE A 113 0.84 -16.13 -8.59
N PRO A 114 1.21 -17.24 -9.26
CA PRO A 114 0.27 -18.30 -9.58
C PRO A 114 -0.19 -19.03 -8.31
N ILE A 115 -1.47 -18.92 -7.97
CA ILE A 115 -2.09 -19.63 -6.85
C ILE A 115 -2.89 -20.82 -7.41
N GLU A 116 -2.35 -22.03 -7.28
CA GLU A 116 -3.01 -23.26 -7.77
C GLU A 116 -3.98 -23.89 -6.76
N LYS A 117 -3.78 -23.61 -5.47
CA LYS A 117 -4.55 -24.16 -4.35
C LYS A 117 -4.96 -23.03 -3.41
N PRO A 118 -6.06 -23.17 -2.65
CA PRO A 118 -6.41 -22.21 -1.62
C PRO A 118 -5.21 -21.92 -0.72
N LEU A 119 -5.01 -20.65 -0.37
CA LEU A 119 -3.90 -20.23 0.48
C LEU A 119 -4.05 -20.85 1.87
N GLU A 120 -3.08 -21.68 2.25
CA GLU A 120 -2.95 -22.21 3.62
C GLU A 120 -2.07 -21.30 4.50
N SER A 121 -1.25 -20.45 3.87
CA SER A 121 -0.29 -19.56 4.53
C SER A 121 -0.04 -18.29 3.69
N TRP A 122 0.51 -17.26 4.32
CA TRP A 122 0.99 -16.01 3.71
C TRP A 122 2.48 -16.06 3.33
N ASP A 123 3.14 -17.20 3.54
CA ASP A 123 4.52 -17.42 3.11
C ASP A 123 4.59 -17.57 1.59
N LEU A 124 5.47 -16.78 0.97
CA LEU A 124 5.68 -16.74 -0.48
C LEU A 124 6.67 -17.82 -0.94
N SER A 125 7.49 -18.39 -0.06
CA SER A 125 8.52 -19.37 -0.40
C SER A 125 8.04 -20.60 -1.21
N PRO A 126 6.79 -21.09 -1.06
CA PRO A 126 6.29 -22.23 -1.83
C PRO A 126 5.89 -21.95 -3.29
N PHE A 127 5.83 -20.68 -3.70
CA PHE A 127 5.35 -20.26 -5.02
C PHE A 127 6.49 -20.05 -6.02
#